data_AF-A0AA39VEM2-F1
#
_entry.id   AF-A0AA39VEM2-F1
#
_cell.length_a   1.000
_cell.length_b   1.000
_cell.length_c   1.000
_cell.angle_alpha   90.00
_cell.angle_beta   90.00
_cell.angle_gamma   90.00
#
_symmetry.space_group_name_H-M   'P 1'
#
loop_
_entity.id
_entity.type
_entity.pdbx_description
1 polymer ?
#
loop_
_entity_poly.entity_id
_entity_poly.type
_entity_poly.pdbx_seq_one_letter_code
_entity_poly.pdbx_strand_id
1 'polypeptide(L)'
;MVAKVVIDIGSSENLVSKELVKRLKLPTEKHPQPYGLRWIRKVEGAADTVSEVCRVPLTIGKNYKDDVVCDIVDMDACQILLGRPWQYAIAKGKSYRYILQFAISLGQLYGTAAYFITAYMEGDNFAAST
;
A
#
# COMPACT_ATOMS: atom_id res chain seq x y z
N MET A 1 -6.83 -22.72 1.29
CA MET A 1 -5.41 -22.32 1.36
C MET A 1 -5.30 -21.08 2.23
N VAL A 2 -4.28 -20.97 3.08
CA VAL A 2 -4.08 -19.84 3.99
C VAL A 2 -2.85 -19.07 3.53
N ALA A 3 -2.97 -17.75 3.36
CA ALA A 3 -1.86 -16.87 3.02
C ALA A 3 -1.55 -15.92 4.18
N LYS A 4 -0.27 -15.59 4.38
CA LYS A 4 0.14 -14.59 5.36
C LYS A 4 -0.09 -13.20 4.76
N VAL A 5 -1.10 -12.51 5.29
CA VAL A 5 -1.46 -11.14 4.90
C VAL A 5 -0.92 -10.17 5.95
N VAL A 6 -0.24 -9.12 5.52
CA VAL A 6 0.19 -7.99 6.35
C VAL A 6 -0.63 -6.77 5.97
N ILE A 7 -1.17 -6.06 6.96
CA ILE A 7 -1.85 -4.78 6.75
C ILE A 7 -0.88 -3.69 7.21
N ASP A 8 -0.41 -2.88 6.27
CA ASP A 8 0.56 -1.82 6.54
C ASP A 8 0.03 -0.47 6.05
N ILE A 9 -0.45 0.34 7.00
CA ILE A 9 -0.98 1.69 6.70
C ILE A 9 0.11 2.68 6.25
N GLY A 10 1.39 2.36 6.49
CA GLY A 10 2.53 3.14 6.01
C GLY A 10 2.81 2.90 4.53
N SER A 11 2.35 1.77 3.98
CA SER A 11 2.53 1.45 2.56
C SER A 11 1.52 2.19 1.67
N SER A 12 1.99 2.67 0.52
CA SER A 12 1.14 3.37 -0.45
C SER A 12 0.48 2.43 -1.45
N GLU A 13 0.89 1.16 -1.44
CA GLU A 13 0.62 0.18 -2.48
C GLU A 13 0.05 -1.11 -1.87
N ASN A 14 -0.73 -1.85 -2.66
CA ASN A 14 -1.06 -3.23 -2.32
C ASN A 14 -0.11 -4.13 -3.09
N LEU A 15 0.55 -5.07 -2.42
CA LEU A 15 1.56 -5.92 -3.03
C LEU A 15 1.21 -7.40 -2.86
N VAL A 16 1.67 -8.20 -3.81
CA VAL A 16 1.57 -9.65 -3.76
C VAL A 16 2.84 -10.29 -4.28
N SER A 17 3.28 -11.33 -3.58
CA SER A 17 4.44 -12.12 -3.98
C SER A 17 4.22 -12.86 -5.30
N LYS A 18 5.20 -12.82 -6.20
CA LYS A 18 5.24 -13.62 -7.44
C LYS A 18 4.99 -15.11 -7.19
N GLU A 19 5.53 -15.65 -6.09
CA GLU A 19 5.33 -17.05 -5.70
C GLU A 19 3.85 -17.37 -5.48
N LEU A 20 3.14 -16.51 -4.73
CA LEU A 20 1.71 -16.71 -4.47
C LEU A 20 0.89 -16.65 -5.76
N VAL A 21 1.16 -15.68 -6.63
CA VAL A 21 0.48 -15.53 -7.92
C VAL A 21 0.63 -16.80 -8.76
N LYS A 22 1.86 -17.31 -8.88
CA LYS A 22 2.15 -18.54 -9.64
C LYS A 22 1.46 -19.76 -9.04
N ARG A 23 1.47 -19.88 -7.71
CA ARG A 23 0.88 -21.00 -6.98
C ARG A 23 -0.64 -21.03 -7.07
N LEU A 24 -1.27 -19.85 -7.00
CA LEU A 24 -2.72 -19.69 -7.16
C LEU A 24 -3.17 -19.62 -8.62
N LYS A 25 -2.23 -19.52 -9.57
CA LYS A 25 -2.48 -19.35 -11.01
C LYS A 25 -3.42 -18.17 -11.28
N LEU A 26 -3.19 -17.06 -10.56
CA LEU A 26 -4.01 -15.86 -10.73
C LEU A 26 -3.72 -15.22 -12.10
N PRO A 27 -4.74 -14.65 -12.76
CA PRO A 27 -4.54 -13.90 -13.99
C PRO A 27 -3.70 -12.66 -13.70
N THR A 28 -2.69 -12.44 -14.53
CA THR A 28 -1.82 -11.26 -14.48
C THR A 28 -2.14 -10.33 -15.64
N GLU A 29 -2.11 -9.03 -15.38
CA GLU A 29 -2.32 -7.97 -16.36
C GLU A 29 -1.10 -7.05 -16.37
N LYS A 30 -0.80 -6.43 -17.51
CA LYS A 30 0.25 -5.41 -17.57
C LYS A 30 -0.15 -4.20 -16.75
N HIS A 31 0.76 -3.70 -15.93
CA HIS A 31 0.54 -2.50 -15.14
C HIS A 31 0.38 -1.29 -16.11
N PRO A 32 -0.67 -0.46 -15.95
CA PRO A 32 -0.95 0.64 -16.87
C PRO A 32 0.16 1.71 -16.88
N GLN A 33 0.85 1.87 -15.75
CA GLN A 33 1.98 2.78 -15.60
C GLN A 33 3.12 2.13 -14.79
N PRO A 34 3.99 1.31 -15.42
CA PRO A 34 5.05 0.62 -14.70
C PRO A 34 5.97 1.59 -13.96
N TYR A 35 6.38 1.23 -12.74
CA TYR A 35 7.22 2.09 -11.91
C TYR A 35 8.21 1.26 -11.08
N GLY A 36 9.34 1.86 -10.73
CA GLY A 36 10.36 1.22 -9.88
C GLY A 36 10.06 1.40 -8.39
N LEU A 37 10.06 0.32 -7.62
CA LEU A 37 9.99 0.41 -6.17
C LEU A 37 11.37 0.78 -5.61
N ARG A 38 11.52 2.01 -5.11
CA ARG A 38 12.82 2.49 -4.58
C ARG A 38 13.26 1.81 -3.28
N TRP A 39 12.31 1.22 -2.55
CA TRP A 39 12.55 0.66 -1.22
C TRP A 39 12.79 -0.86 -1.23
N ILE A 40 12.41 -1.58 -2.29
CA ILE A 40 12.83 -2.96 -2.52
C ILE A 40 14.19 -2.91 -3.22
N ARG A 41 15.26 -2.69 -2.43
CA ARG A 41 16.63 -2.80 -2.94
C ARG A 41 17.01 -4.26 -3.02
N LYS A 42 16.88 -4.88 -4.20
CA LYS A 42 17.77 -6.00 -4.54
C LYS A 42 19.17 -5.44 -4.80
N VAL A 43 20.16 -6.15 -4.29
CA VAL A 43 21.58 -5.83 -4.48
C VAL A 43 21.89 -5.83 -5.98
N GLU A 44 22.51 -4.73 -6.43
CA GLU A 44 23.08 -4.44 -7.74
C GLU A 44 22.19 -4.59 -9.01
N GLY A 45 21.75 -3.43 -9.54
CA GLY A 45 21.55 -3.24 -10.98
C GLY A 45 20.11 -3.28 -11.52
N ALA A 46 19.16 -3.84 -10.78
CA ALA A 46 17.76 -3.88 -11.21
C ALA A 46 16.85 -3.43 -10.06
N ALA A 47 16.32 -2.22 -10.13
CA ALA A 47 15.16 -1.86 -9.32
C ALA A 47 14.02 -2.80 -9.71
N ASP A 48 13.43 -3.51 -8.75
CA ASP A 48 12.25 -4.34 -9.00
C ASP A 48 11.14 -3.40 -9.50
N THR A 49 10.96 -3.42 -10.82
CA THR A 49 9.98 -2.60 -11.52
C THR A 49 8.67 -3.34 -11.45
N VAL A 50 7.66 -2.68 -10.89
CA VAL A 50 6.28 -3.13 -10.93
C VAL A 50 5.79 -2.95 -12.35
N SER A 51 5.77 -4.04 -13.11
CA SER A 51 5.28 -4.07 -14.50
C SER A 51 3.96 -4.82 -14.66
N GLU A 52 3.53 -5.53 -13.63
CA GLU A 52 2.37 -6.42 -13.67
C GLU A 52 1.53 -6.27 -12.40
N VAL A 53 0.22 -6.44 -12.57
CA VAL A 53 -0.77 -6.45 -11.50
C VAL A 53 -1.59 -7.74 -11.57
N CYS A 54 -2.17 -8.14 -10.45
CA CYS A 54 -3.21 -9.17 -10.45
C CYS A 54 -4.33 -8.82 -9.48
N ARG A 55 -5.50 -9.41 -9.71
CA ARG A 55 -6.61 -9.39 -8.76
C ARG A 55 -6.50 -10.57 -7.83
N VAL A 56 -6.42 -10.28 -6.54
CA VAL A 56 -6.34 -11.29 -5.49
C VAL A 56 -7.70 -11.40 -4.80
N PRO A 57 -8.43 -12.52 -4.99
CA PRO A 57 -9.65 -12.77 -4.25
C PRO A 57 -9.31 -13.05 -2.78
N LEU A 58 -9.79 -12.19 -1.90
CA LEU A 58 -9.56 -12.24 -0.46
C LEU A 58 -10.86 -12.57 0.26
N THR A 59 -10.75 -13.45 1.25
CA THR A 59 -11.83 -13.70 2.21
C THR A 59 -11.29 -13.48 3.62
N ILE A 60 -11.87 -12.53 4.34
CA ILE A 60 -11.47 -12.19 5.71
C ILE A 60 -12.59 -12.61 6.67
N GLY A 61 -12.27 -13.55 7.55
CA GLY A 61 -13.28 -14.17 8.43
C GLY A 61 -14.32 -14.96 7.61
N LYS A 62 -15.58 -14.94 8.07
CA LYS A 62 -16.66 -15.74 7.45
C LYS A 62 -17.45 -15.01 6.36
N ASN A 63 -17.52 -13.68 6.43
CA ASN A 63 -18.52 -12.90 5.66
C ASN A 63 -17.90 -11.87 4.72
N TYR A 64 -16.61 -11.51 4.88
CA TYR A 64 -15.99 -10.51 4.04
C TYR A 64 -15.33 -11.17 2.84
N LYS A 65 -15.80 -10.85 1.63
CA LYS A 65 -15.20 -11.26 0.36
C LYS A 65 -14.93 -10.01 -0.46
N ASP A 66 -13.76 -9.93 -1.05
CA ASP A 66 -13.32 -8.77 -1.81
C ASP A 66 -12.28 -9.18 -2.85
N ASP A 67 -12.19 -8.43 -3.94
CA ASP A 67 -11.20 -8.62 -5.00
C ASP A 67 -10.26 -7.43 -5.03
N VAL A 68 -9.06 -7.63 -4.52
CA VAL A 68 -8.09 -6.54 -4.35
C VAL A 68 -7.09 -6.56 -5.48
N VAL A 69 -6.89 -5.42 -6.14
CA VAL A 69 -5.82 -5.25 -7.13
C VAL A 69 -4.50 -5.07 -6.36
N CYS A 70 -3.54 -5.93 -6.66
CA CYS A 70 -2.20 -5.91 -6.07
C CYS A 70 -1.13 -5.90 -7.15
N ASP A 71 -0.08 -5.14 -6.89
CA ASP A 71 1.13 -5.08 -7.68
C ASP A 71 1.99 -6.31 -7.42
N ILE A 72 2.48 -6.92 -8.50
CA ILE A 72 3.23 -8.16 -8.43
C ILE A 72 4.70 -7.84 -8.19
N VAL A 73 5.22 -8.29 -7.05
CA VAL A 73 6.60 -8.04 -6.63
C VAL A 73 7.26 -9.32 -6.15
N ASP A 74 8.58 -9.36 -6.23
CA ASP A 74 9.34 -10.41 -5.57
C ASP A 74 9.63 -9.98 -4.14
N MET A 75 9.02 -10.65 -3.17
CA MET A 75 9.09 -10.26 -1.76
C MET A 75 9.11 -11.48 -0.84
N ASP A 76 9.97 -11.45 0.17
CA ASP A 76 10.18 -12.57 1.09
C ASP A 76 9.50 -12.39 2.46
N ALA A 77 9.06 -11.17 2.81
CA ALA A 77 8.53 -10.85 4.14
C ALA A 77 7.08 -11.33 4.38
N CYS A 78 6.24 -11.25 3.33
CA CYS A 78 4.86 -11.74 3.36
C CYS A 78 4.38 -12.10 1.95
N GLN A 79 3.25 -12.80 1.89
CA GLN A 79 2.67 -13.24 0.62
C GLN A 79 1.76 -12.18 0.01
N ILE A 80 1.10 -11.38 0.87
CA ILE A 80 0.25 -10.25 0.51
C ILE A 80 0.52 -9.11 1.49
N LEU A 81 0.70 -7.90 0.98
CA LEU A 81 0.73 -6.66 1.75
C LEU A 81 -0.42 -5.77 1.30
N LEU A 82 -1.26 -5.35 2.24
CA LEU A 82 -2.40 -4.46 2.00
C LEU A 82 -2.07 -3.08 2.55
N GLY A 83 -1.96 -2.12 1.65
CA GLY A 83 -1.63 -0.74 1.97
C GLY A 83 -2.85 0.17 2.08
N ARG A 84 -2.59 1.47 2.01
CA ARG A 84 -3.62 2.52 2.02
C ARG A 84 -4.73 2.35 0.96
N PRO A 85 -4.48 1.90 -0.28
CA PRO A 85 -5.54 1.75 -1.28
C PRO A 85 -6.63 0.78 -0.84
N TRP A 86 -6.26 -0.36 -0.27
CA TRP A 86 -7.22 -1.33 0.26
C TRP A 86 -7.98 -0.77 1.46
N GLN A 87 -7.29 -0.11 2.39
CA GLN A 87 -7.95 0.52 3.55
C GLN A 87 -8.99 1.55 3.13
N TYR A 88 -8.67 2.37 2.12
CA TYR A 88 -9.59 3.35 1.58
C TYR A 88 -10.77 2.70 0.86
N ALA A 89 -10.57 1.60 0.14
CA ALA A 89 -11.66 0.82 -0.46
C ALA A 89 -12.63 0.29 0.62
N ILE A 90 -12.11 -0.24 1.73
CA ILE A 90 -12.92 -0.67 2.87
C ILE A 90 -13.66 0.49 3.52
N ALA A 91 -12.95 1.59 3.78
CA ALA A 91 -13.56 2.80 4.34
C ALA A 91 -14.69 3.30 3.44
N LYS A 92 -14.51 3.20 2.11
CA LYS A 92 -15.52 3.58 1.13
C LYS A 92 -16.75 2.67 1.10
N GLY A 93 -16.61 1.40 1.51
CA GLY A 93 -17.71 0.44 1.56
C GLY A 93 -18.60 0.55 2.82
N LYS A 94 -18.32 1.49 3.74
CA LYS A 94 -19.05 1.62 5.01
C LYS A 94 -19.97 2.86 5.01
N SER A 95 -21.11 2.76 5.69
CA SER A 95 -22.08 3.86 5.80
C SER A 95 -21.47 5.14 6.41
N TYR A 96 -20.44 5.02 7.24
CA TYR A 96 -19.72 6.12 7.88
C TYR A 96 -18.50 6.62 7.08
N ARG A 97 -18.39 6.26 5.80
CA ARG A 97 -17.29 6.60 4.89
C ARG A 97 -16.78 8.04 5.00
N TYR A 98 -17.71 9.00 4.97
CA TYR A 98 -17.37 10.43 4.96
C TYR A 98 -16.75 10.87 6.29
N ILE A 99 -17.29 10.36 7.41
CA ILE A 99 -16.79 10.67 8.76
C ILE A 99 -15.41 10.07 8.96
N LEU A 100 -15.20 8.82 8.52
CA LEU A 100 -13.89 8.16 8.63
C LEU A 100 -12.83 8.85 7.76
N GLN A 101 -13.18 9.24 6.53
CA GLN A 101 -12.26 9.99 5.68
C GLN A 101 -11.91 11.35 6.27
N PHE A 102 -12.89 12.04 6.86
CA PHE A 102 -12.66 13.30 7.56
C PHE A 102 -11.71 13.13 8.74
N ALA A 103 -11.92 12.10 9.58
CA ALA A 103 -11.07 11.83 10.73
C ALA A 103 -9.63 11.50 10.33
N ILE A 104 -9.42 10.71 9.27
CA ILE A 104 -8.08 10.40 8.74
C ILE A 104 -7.40 11.67 8.23
N SER A 105 -8.12 12.49 7.45
CA SER A 105 -7.59 13.75 6.93
C SER A 105 -7.24 14.73 8.05
N LEU A 106 -8.04 14.82 9.11
CA LEU A 106 -7.74 15.65 10.29
C LEU A 106 -6.53 15.11 11.06
N GLY A 107 -6.41 13.79 11.22
CA GLY A 107 -5.25 13.16 11.87
C GLY A 107 -3.96 13.41 11.09
N GLN A 108 -4.00 13.30 9.77
CA GLN A 108 -2.86 13.62 8.90
C GLN A 108 -2.49 15.09 9.01
N LEU A 109 -3.47 16.01 8.89
CA LEU A 109 -3.24 17.45 8.99
C LEU A 109 -2.63 17.84 10.33
N TYR A 110 -3.12 17.27 11.43
CA TYR A 110 -2.56 17.50 12.75
C TYR A 110 -1.11 17.01 12.83
N GLY A 111 -0.81 15.82 12.31
CA GLY A 111 0.54 15.29 12.26
C GLY A 111 1.51 16.17 11.47
N THR A 112 1.11 16.65 10.28
CA THR A 112 1.94 17.59 9.50
C THR A 112 2.08 18.93 10.20
N ALA A 113 1.01 19.47 10.77
CA ALA A 113 1.05 20.74 11.49
C ALA A 113 1.99 20.65 12.69
N ALA A 114 1.89 19.59 13.48
CA ALA A 114 2.79 19.34 14.61
C ALA A 114 4.24 19.23 14.13
N TYR A 115 4.52 18.49 13.06
CA TYR A 115 5.85 18.35 12.48
C TYR A 115 6.46 19.69 12.05
N PHE A 116 5.69 20.53 11.35
CA PHE A 116 6.17 21.86 10.94
C PHE A 116 6.37 22.81 12.13
N ILE A 117 5.51 22.73 13.15
CA ILE A 117 5.66 23.53 14.38
C ILE A 117 6.91 23.08 15.15
N THR A 118 7.13 21.78 15.32
CA THR A 118 8.33 21.25 15.98
C THR A 118 9.58 21.60 15.19
N ALA A 119 9.57 21.44 13.86
CA ALA A 119 10.70 21.83 13.01
C ALA A 119 11.01 23.34 13.09
N TYR A 120 9.98 24.20 13.15
CA TYR A 120 10.16 25.64 13.34
C TYR A 120 10.75 25.97 14.72
N MET A 121 10.30 25.28 15.77
CA MET A 121 10.83 25.44 17.13
C MET A 121 12.28 24.92 17.25
N GLU A 122 12.65 23.90 16.49
CA GLU A 122 14.00 23.32 16.45
C GLU A 122 14.96 24.09 15.51
N GLY A 123 14.46 25.04 14.72
CA GLY A 123 15.28 25.92 13.87
C GLY A 123 15.70 25.31 12.53
N ASP A 124 15.13 24.18 12.14
CA ASP A 124 15.44 23.51 10.87
C ASP A 124 14.69 24.18 9.71
N ASN A 125 15.41 25.04 8.97
CA ASN A 125 14.88 25.77 7.81
C ASN A 125 14.71 24.85 6.58
N PHE A 126 13.59 24.13 6.47
CA PHE A 126 13.25 23.35 5.28
C PHE A 126 12.56 24.16 4.16
N ALA A 127 12.37 25.47 4.34
CA ALA A 127 11.71 26.36 3.38
C ALA A 127 12.66 27.42 2.79
N ALA A 128 13.80 27.00 2.25
CA ALA A 128 14.58 27.80 1.31
C ALA A 128 15.37 26.87 0.38
N SER A 129 14.69 26.35 -0.64
CA SER A 129 15.37 25.89 -1.86
C SER A 129 14.56 26.41 -3.04
N THR A 130 14.87 27.65 -3.44
CA THR A 130 14.58 28.16 -4.79
C THR A 130 15.87 28.05 -5.60
#